data_AF-A0A2V5XR58-F1
#
_entry.id   AF-A0A2V5XR58-F1
#
_cell.length_a   1.000
_cell.length_b   1.000
_cell.length_c   1.000
_cell.angle_alpha   90.00
_cell.angle_beta   90.00
_cell.angle_gamma   90.00
#
_symmetry.space_group_name_H-M   'P 1'
#
loop_
_entity.id
_entity.type
_entity.pdbx_description
1 polymer ?
#
loop_
_entity_poly.entity_id
_entity_poly.type
_entity_poly.pdbx_seq_one_letter_code
_entity_poly.pdbx_strand_id
1 'polypeptide(L)' 'MKIHVQFYAQLRDLIGIRELDVDLSKGATVRDLLDQIYAKQPALRSMTRAF' A
#
# COMPACT_ATOMS: atom_id res chain seq x y z
N MET A 1 10.68 8.62 -6.99
CA MET A 1 11.49 7.89 -5.99
C MET A 1 10.83 6.54 -5.83
N LYS A 2 11.60 5.46 -5.96
CA LYS A 2 11.04 4.11 -5.86
C LYS A 2 10.99 3.69 -4.40
N ILE A 3 9.81 3.29 -3.96
CA ILE A 3 9.55 2.75 -2.64
C ILE A 3 9.09 1.31 -2.81
N HIS A 4 9.77 0.39 -2.12
CA HIS A 4 9.35 -0.99 -1.97
C HIS A 4 8.46 -1.13 -0.75
N VAL A 5 7.22 -1.54 -0.98
CA VAL A 5 6.24 -1.79 0.07
C VAL A 5 6.14 -3.30 0.26
N GLN A 6 6.37 -3.79 1.46
CA GLN A 6 6.19 -5.21 1.79
C GLN A 6 4.94 -5.41 2.63
N PHE A 7 4.17 -6.44 2.28
CA PHE A 7 2.95 -6.81 3.00
C PHE A 7 3.21 -8.05 3.86
N TYR A 8 2.74 -7.98 5.11
CA TYR A 8 2.90 -9.03 6.12
C TYR A 8 1.56 -9.46 6.69
N ALA A 9 1.53 -10.68 7.23
CA ALA A 9 0.37 -11.28 7.88
C ALA A 9 -0.92 -11.17 7.03
N GLN A 10 -2.01 -10.74 7.66
CA GLN A 10 -3.34 -10.66 7.04
C GLN A 10 -3.38 -9.75 5.81
N LEU A 11 -2.51 -8.74 5.71
CA LEU A 11 -2.43 -7.90 4.51
C LEU A 11 -2.01 -8.74 3.31
N ARG A 12 -1.01 -9.61 3.46
CA ARG A 12 -0.56 -10.50 2.38
C ARG A 12 -1.65 -11.48 1.95
N ASP A 13 -2.36 -12.08 2.89
CA ASP A 13 -3.47 -12.99 2.59
C ASP A 13 -4.63 -12.27 1.90
N LEU A 14 -4.89 -11.00 2.24
CA LEU A 14 -5.99 -10.22 1.67
C LEU A 14 -5.75 -9.83 0.21
N ILE A 15 -4.54 -9.37 -0.13
CA ILE A 15 -4.21 -8.91 -1.49
C ILE A 15 -3.50 -9.95 -2.33
N GLY A 16 -3.05 -11.06 -1.75
CA GLY A 16 -2.32 -12.12 -2.46
C GLY A 16 -0.94 -11.71 -2.97
N ILE A 17 -0.49 -10.49 -2.66
CA ILE A 17 0.77 -9.90 -3.13
C ILE A 17 1.69 -9.69 -1.93
N ARG A 18 2.96 -10.06 -2.08
CA ARG A 18 3.99 -9.93 -1.03
C ARG A 18 4.66 -8.56 -1.01
N GLU A 19 4.80 -7.96 -2.19
CA GLU A 19 5.52 -6.70 -2.37
C GLU A 19 4.92 -5.87 -3.49
N LEU A 20 5.03 -4.55 -3.37
CA LEU A 20 4.59 -3.60 -4.37
C LEU A 20 5.59 -2.48 -4.52
N ASP A 21 5.95 -2.22 -5.78
CA ASP A 21 6.84 -1.13 -6.15
C ASP A 21 6.00 0.09 -6.50
N VAL A 22 6.21 1.18 -5.75
CA VAL A 22 5.52 2.45 -6.00
C VAL A 22 6.56 3.50 -6.33
N ASP A 23 6.38 4.17 -7.46
CA ASP A 23 7.13 5.39 -7.76
C ASP A 23 6.36 6.60 -7.25
N LEU A 24 6.98 7.33 -6.32
CA LEU A 24 6.45 8.54 -5.74
C LEU A 24 7.20 9.77 -6.23
N SER A 25 6.47 10.85 -6.53
CA SER A 25 7.08 12.13 -6.83
C SER A 25 7.91 12.68 -5.66
N LYS A 26 8.92 13.49 -5.98
CA LYS A 26 9.78 14.12 -4.96
C LYS A 26 8.92 15.06 -4.09
N GLY A 27 8.90 14.83 -2.77
CA GLY A 27 8.03 15.55 -1.83
C GLY A 27 6.68 14.90 -1.54
N ALA A 28 6.39 13.73 -2.13
CA ALA A 28 5.20 12.96 -1.79
C ALA A 28 5.25 12.48 -0.34
N THR A 29 4.08 12.47 0.31
CA THR A 29 3.96 12.06 1.72
C THR A 29 3.64 10.57 1.85
N VAL A 30 3.72 10.05 3.08
CA VAL A 30 3.23 8.70 3.39
C VAL A 30 1.74 8.56 3.06
N ARG A 31 0.96 9.64 3.16
CA ARG A 31 -0.46 9.63 2.78
C ARG A 31 -0.62 9.44 1.27
N ASP A 32 0.18 10.12 0.45
CA ASP A 32 0.17 9.92 -1.01
C ASP A 32 0.54 8.49 -1.41
N LEU A 33 1.50 7.89 -0.68
CA LEU A 33 1.85 6.48 -0.85
C LEU A 33 0.66 5.57 -0.56
N LEU A 34 0.00 5.78 0.58
CA LEU A 34 -1.18 5.00 0.96
C LEU A 34 -2.32 5.18 -0.04
N ASP A 35 -2.58 6.40 -0.52
CA ASP A 35 -3.59 6.66 -1.55
C ASP A 35 -3.30 5.89 -2.85
N GLN A 36 -2.05 5.85 -3.31
CA GLN A 36 -1.69 5.03 -4.48
C GLN A 36 -1.85 3.53 -4.23
N ILE A 37 -1.48 3.04 -3.04
CA ILE A 37 -1.66 1.64 -2.66
C ILE A 37 -3.15 1.30 -2.63
N TYR A 38 -3.99 2.14 -2.03
CA TYR A 38 -5.44 1.95 -1.97
C TYR A 38 -6.11 2.06 -3.33
N ALA A 39 -5.61 2.90 -4.23
CA ALA A 39 -6.11 2.97 -5.61
C ALA A 39 -5.87 1.67 -6.38
N LYS A 40 -4.73 1.00 -6.14
CA LYS A 40 -4.42 -0.31 -6.74
C LYS A 40 -5.12 -1.46 -6.03
N GLN A 41 -5.31 -1.35 -4.71
CA GLN A 41 -5.82 -2.40 -3.84
C GLN A 41 -6.86 -1.81 -2.87
N PRO A 42 -8.11 -1.59 -3.32
CA PRO A 42 -9.14 -0.98 -2.48
C PRO A 42 -9.50 -1.84 -1.24
N ALA A 43 -9.27 -3.16 -1.31
CA ALA A 43 -9.49 -4.08 -0.18
C ALA A 43 -8.64 -3.72 1.06
N LEU A 44 -7.42 -3.22 0.87
CA LEU A 44 -6.52 -2.76 1.94
C LEU A 44 -7.11 -1.60 2.75
N ARG A 45 -7.89 -0.72 2.09
CA ARG A 45 -8.51 0.45 2.72
C ARG A 45 -9.53 0.06 3.78
N SER A 46 -10.30 -1.01 3.50
CA SER A 46 -11.29 -1.54 4.44
C SER A 46 -10.65 -2.12 5.70
N MET A 47 -9.47 -2.75 5.58
CA MET A 47 -8.76 -3.35 6.71
C MET A 47 -8.06 -2.29 7.58
N THR A 48 -7.48 -1.25 6.97
CA THR A 48 -6.74 -0.22 7.73
C THR A 48 -7.66 0.59 8.65
N ARG A 49 -8.96 0.68 8.33
CA ARG A 49 -9.95 1.38 9.15
C ARG A 49 -10.35 0.60 10.42
N ALA A 50 -9.92 -0.66 10.54
CA ALA A 50 -10.25 -1.55 11.66
C ALA A 50 -9.13 -1.67 12.71
N PHE A 51 -7.99 -1.02 12.51
CA PHE A 51 -6.88 -0.91 13.48
C PHE A 51 -6.80 0.51 14.04
#